data_AF-A0A9D9IRI2-F1
#
_entry.id   AF-A0A9D9IRI2-F1
#
_cell.length_a   1.000
_cell.length_b   1.000
_cell.length_c   1.000
_cell.angle_alpha   90.00
_cell.angle_beta   90.00
_cell.angle_gamma   90.00
#
_symmetry.space_group_name_H-M   'P 1'
#
loop_
_entity.id
_entity.type
_entity.pdbx_description
1 polymer ?
#
loop_
_entity_poly.entity_id
_entity_poly.type
_entity_poly.pdbx_seq_one_letter_code
_entity_poly.pdbx_strand_id
1 'polypeptide(L)'
;MARLTRHIIFLMVAGVMLAANFSCGSDDGCEGNQSSLPLAGFYSSQVKTQIAIDSLTIYGIGMPGDTTIVDTATVSQTYLPLNIADNVSRFVFRYDQSALAAFRLSDTVTIKYKSLPYFHSEDCGAMLVYDIEDYATTHYLIDSVVIPVRHIDNADRENIQIYFRTSTTGEEDGTEE
;
A
#
# COMPACT_ATOMS: atom_id res chain seq x y z
N MET A 1 35.01 -2.67 60.16
CA MET A 1 34.09 -3.60 59.46
C MET A 1 32.74 -2.96 59.12
N ALA A 2 32.00 -2.37 60.07
CA ALA A 2 30.67 -1.76 59.82
C ALA A 2 30.61 -0.63 58.77
N ARG A 3 31.67 0.17 58.61
CA ARG A 3 31.74 1.21 57.57
C ARG A 3 31.92 0.62 56.16
N LEU A 4 32.67 -0.48 56.03
CA LEU A 4 32.94 -1.12 54.74
C LEU A 4 31.69 -1.84 54.22
N THR A 5 30.99 -2.56 55.09
CA THR A 5 29.69 -3.18 54.77
C THR A 5 28.63 -2.16 54.37
N ARG A 6 28.61 -0.97 54.99
CA ARG A 6 27.67 0.10 54.60
C ARG A 6 27.93 0.66 53.20
N HIS A 7 29.20 0.76 52.76
CA HIS A 7 29.54 1.23 51.40
C HIS A 7 29.27 0.15 50.35
N ILE A 8 29.51 -1.12 50.67
CA ILE A 8 29.21 -2.25 49.77
C ILE A 8 27.70 -2.34 49.53
N ILE A 9 26.88 -2.19 50.58
CA ILE A 9 25.41 -2.18 50.44
C ILE A 9 24.94 -0.98 49.60
N PHE A 10 25.52 0.21 49.81
CA PHE A 10 25.16 1.39 49.03
C PHE A 10 25.50 1.27 47.54
N LEU A 11 26.66 0.68 47.22
CA LEU A 11 27.07 0.39 45.85
C LEU A 11 26.19 -0.68 45.18
N MET A 12 25.76 -1.69 45.94
CA MET A 12 24.86 -2.74 45.42
C MET A 12 23.47 -2.18 45.10
N VAL A 13 22.92 -1.33 45.98
CA VAL A 13 21.62 -0.67 45.77
C VAL A 13 21.67 0.32 44.61
N ALA A 14 22.76 1.10 44.48
CA ALA A 14 22.98 1.99 43.34
C ALA A 14 23.11 1.23 42.01
N GLY A 15 23.76 0.05 42.02
CA GLY A 15 23.87 -0.83 40.85
C GLY A 15 22.53 -1.42 40.40
N VAL A 16 21.66 -1.79 41.35
CA VAL A 16 20.31 -2.30 41.05
C VAL A 16 19.38 -1.19 40.52
N MET A 17 19.49 0.03 41.05
CA MET A 17 18.75 1.20 40.53
C MET A 17 19.18 1.60 39.11
N LEU A 18 20.47 1.45 38.76
CA LEU A 18 20.95 1.70 37.40
C LEU A 18 20.51 0.61 36.40
N ALA A 19 20.37 -0.64 36.84
CA ALA A 19 19.89 -1.75 35.99
C ALA A 19 18.38 -1.69 35.71
N ALA A 20 17.59 -1.00 36.55
CA ALA A 20 16.15 -0.86 36.39
C ALA A 20 15.72 0.13 35.28
N ASN A 21 16.67 0.83 34.64
CA ASN A 21 16.39 1.79 33.57
C ASN A 21 16.56 1.21 32.15
N PHE A 22 16.83 -0.10 32.01
CA PHE A 22 16.93 -0.76 30.70
C PHE A 22 15.63 -1.42 30.23
N SER A 23 14.47 -0.90 30.63
CA SER A 23 13.22 -1.19 29.92
C SER A 23 12.98 -0.14 28.84
N CYS A 24 13.92 -0.01 27.90
CA CYS A 24 13.62 0.57 26.61
C CYS A 24 13.17 -0.61 25.75
N GLY A 25 11.84 -0.77 25.62
CA GLY A 25 11.29 -1.66 24.61
C GLY A 25 11.88 -1.28 23.26
N SER A 26 12.22 -2.27 22.45
CA SER A 26 12.68 -2.07 21.08
C SER A 26 11.61 -1.27 20.34
N ASP A 27 11.91 0.00 20.01
CA ASP A 27 11.03 0.94 19.30
C ASP A 27 10.89 0.52 17.82
N ASP A 28 10.27 -0.63 17.59
CA ASP A 28 9.69 -1.00 16.29
C ASP A 28 8.15 -0.90 16.36
N GLY A 29 7.61 -0.45 17.50
CA GLY A 29 6.23 -0.68 17.91
C GLY A 29 5.20 -0.22 16.89
N CYS A 30 5.36 0.97 16.32
CA CYS A 30 4.34 1.58 15.45
C CYS A 30 4.89 2.13 14.12
N GLU A 31 6.00 1.60 13.60
CA GLU A 31 6.53 2.03 12.29
C GLU A 31 5.66 1.54 11.10
N GLY A 32 4.64 0.73 11.37
CA GLY A 32 3.67 0.27 10.37
C GLY A 32 2.57 1.30 10.06
N ASN A 33 1.94 1.12 8.90
CA ASN A 33 0.83 1.97 8.47
C ASN A 33 -0.38 1.83 9.42
N GLN A 34 -0.88 2.95 9.96
CA GLN A 34 -2.03 2.97 10.89
C GLN A 34 -3.37 2.67 10.21
N SER A 35 -3.40 2.60 8.88
CA SER A 35 -4.53 2.12 8.09
C SER A 35 -4.00 1.21 6.99
N SER A 36 -4.63 0.06 6.77
CA SER A 36 -4.17 -0.88 5.74
C SER A 36 -4.36 -0.27 4.33
N LEU A 37 -3.26 0.19 3.71
CA LEU A 37 -3.29 0.79 2.37
C LEU A 37 -2.87 -0.25 1.33
N PRO A 38 -3.79 -0.76 0.49
CA PRO A 38 -3.41 -1.76 -0.47
C PRO A 38 -2.49 -1.18 -1.54
N LEU A 39 -1.35 -1.84 -1.76
CA LEU A 39 -0.43 -1.52 -2.84
C LEU A 39 -0.89 -2.21 -4.13
N ALA A 40 -1.08 -1.40 -5.19
CA ALA A 40 -1.46 -1.87 -6.51
C ALA A 40 -0.27 -1.80 -7.47
N GLY A 41 0.17 -2.96 -7.98
CA GLY A 41 1.19 -3.08 -9.02
C GLY A 41 0.59 -3.17 -10.41
N PHE A 42 1.29 -2.63 -11.41
CA PHE A 42 0.86 -2.56 -12.80
C PHE A 42 1.64 -3.53 -13.69
N TYR A 43 0.92 -4.32 -14.47
CA TYR A 43 1.48 -5.44 -15.23
C TYR A 43 1.00 -5.42 -16.67
N SER A 44 1.78 -5.97 -17.59
CA SER A 44 1.29 -6.28 -18.94
C SER A 44 0.38 -7.49 -18.90
N SER A 45 -0.80 -7.38 -19.49
CA SER A 45 -1.72 -8.51 -19.70
C SER A 45 -1.15 -9.58 -20.64
N GLN A 46 -0.22 -9.21 -21.53
CA GLN A 46 0.35 -10.10 -22.54
C GLN A 46 1.52 -10.92 -21.98
N VAL A 47 2.54 -10.24 -21.43
CA VAL A 47 3.77 -10.90 -20.94
C VAL A 47 3.76 -11.19 -19.44
N LYS A 48 2.75 -10.68 -18.71
CA LYS A 48 2.57 -10.87 -17.26
C LYS A 48 3.72 -10.33 -16.40
N THR A 49 4.53 -9.42 -16.94
CA THR A 49 5.60 -8.73 -16.21
C THR A 49 5.16 -7.34 -15.76
N GLN A 50 5.80 -6.80 -14.72
CA GLN A 50 5.55 -5.46 -14.23
C GLN A 50 5.95 -4.42 -15.29
N ILE A 51 5.14 -3.37 -15.46
CA ILE A 51 5.35 -2.30 -16.42
C ILE A 51 5.10 -0.94 -15.76
N ALA A 52 5.72 0.11 -16.29
CA ALA A 52 5.35 1.48 -15.97
C ALA A 52 4.35 2.00 -17.00
N ILE A 53 3.26 2.62 -16.53
CA ILE A 53 2.28 3.28 -17.38
C ILE A 53 2.65 4.75 -17.45
N ASP A 54 2.84 5.27 -18.66
CA ASP A 54 3.19 6.66 -18.88
C ASP A 54 1.97 7.59 -18.78
N SER A 55 2.19 8.80 -18.26
CA SER A 55 1.18 9.86 -18.21
C SER A 55 -0.16 9.39 -17.61
N LEU A 56 -0.10 8.70 -16.47
CA LEU A 56 -1.28 8.17 -15.79
C LEU A 56 -1.73 9.12 -14.67
N THR A 57 -3.02 9.41 -14.64
CA THR A 57 -3.67 10.10 -13.52
C THR A 57 -4.60 9.14 -12.79
N ILE A 58 -4.50 9.06 -11.46
CA ILE A 58 -5.33 8.20 -10.62
C ILE A 58 -5.98 9.05 -9.53
N TYR A 59 -7.29 8.93 -9.37
CA TYR A 59 -8.02 9.61 -8.29
C TYR A 59 -9.17 8.77 -7.76
N GLY A 60 -9.48 8.95 -6.48
CA GLY A 60 -10.66 8.38 -5.84
C GLY A 60 -11.91 9.21 -6.15
N ILE A 61 -13.05 8.54 -6.35
CA ILE A 61 -14.36 9.20 -6.49
C ILE A 61 -15.31 8.76 -5.40
N GLY A 62 -16.17 9.67 -4.93
CA GLY A 62 -17.12 9.39 -3.85
C GLY A 62 -16.47 9.30 -2.47
N MET A 63 -15.24 9.81 -2.34
CA MET A 63 -14.55 10.03 -1.08
C MET A 63 -14.65 11.52 -0.71
N PRO A 64 -14.67 11.89 0.58
CA PRO A 64 -14.64 13.30 0.97
C PRO A 64 -13.43 14.02 0.35
N GLY A 65 -13.70 14.95 -0.57
CA GLY A 65 -12.68 15.80 -1.19
C GLY A 65 -11.97 15.25 -2.44
N ASP A 66 -12.53 14.24 -3.14
CA ASP A 66 -12.02 13.64 -4.39
C ASP A 66 -10.49 13.68 -4.51
N THR A 67 -9.84 12.66 -3.93
CA THR A 67 -8.38 12.68 -3.73
C THR A 67 -7.64 12.23 -4.98
N THR A 68 -6.80 13.12 -5.51
CA THR A 68 -5.77 12.74 -6.49
C THR A 68 -4.69 11.91 -5.79
N ILE A 69 -4.43 10.73 -6.34
CA ILE A 69 -3.45 9.75 -5.84
C ILE A 69 -2.18 9.83 -6.69
N VAL A 70 -2.35 9.87 -8.01
CA VAL A 70 -1.27 10.08 -8.98
C VAL A 70 -1.71 11.20 -9.90
N ASP A 71 -0.87 12.22 -10.07
CA ASP A 71 -1.12 13.34 -10.98
C ASP A 71 -0.18 13.25 -12.18
N THR A 72 -0.72 12.79 -13.31
CA THR A 72 -0.04 12.73 -14.62
C THR A 72 1.43 12.31 -14.54
N ALA A 73 1.69 11.08 -14.11
CA ALA A 73 3.04 10.58 -13.89
C ALA A 73 3.25 9.19 -14.51
N THR A 74 4.53 8.86 -14.74
CA THR A 74 4.95 7.51 -15.14
C THR A 74 5.14 6.65 -13.89
N VAL A 75 4.27 5.66 -13.67
CA VAL A 75 4.26 4.85 -12.45
C VAL A 75 4.08 3.37 -12.76
N SER A 76 4.72 2.48 -11.99
CA SER A 76 4.56 1.02 -12.08
C SER A 76 3.73 0.42 -10.94
N GLN A 77 3.45 1.23 -9.92
CA GLN A 77 2.63 0.86 -8.76
C GLN A 77 2.16 2.12 -8.03
N THR A 78 1.10 2.00 -7.23
CA THR A 78 0.66 3.05 -6.31
C THR A 78 -0.17 2.49 -5.17
N TYR A 79 -0.27 3.22 -4.07
CA TYR A 79 -1.20 2.91 -2.98
C TYR A 79 -2.62 3.37 -3.33
N LEU A 80 -3.60 2.51 -3.10
CA LEU A 80 -5.03 2.80 -3.33
C LEU A 80 -5.77 2.90 -1.99
N PRO A 81 -5.82 4.08 -1.35
CA PRO A 81 -6.43 4.24 -0.03
C PRO A 81 -7.91 3.91 -0.07
N LEU A 82 -8.33 2.90 0.71
CA LEU A 82 -9.73 2.54 0.85
C LEU A 82 -10.45 3.57 1.74
N ASN A 83 -11.70 3.88 1.40
CA ASN A 83 -12.55 4.79 2.15
C ASN A 83 -12.94 4.18 3.50
N ILE A 84 -12.46 4.76 4.59
CA ILE A 84 -12.74 4.30 5.95
C ILE A 84 -14.21 4.49 6.38
N ALA A 85 -14.94 5.38 5.71
CA ALA A 85 -16.32 5.74 6.03
C ALA A 85 -17.35 4.98 5.19
N ASP A 86 -16.91 4.12 4.27
CA ASP A 86 -17.76 3.37 3.35
C ASP A 86 -17.23 1.92 3.19
N ASN A 87 -18.03 1.05 2.57
CA ASN A 87 -17.68 -0.32 2.24
C ASN A 87 -17.33 -0.52 0.77
N VAL A 88 -17.25 0.57 0.00
CA VAL A 88 -16.85 0.58 -1.41
C VAL A 88 -15.90 1.74 -1.68
N SER A 89 -14.83 1.45 -2.42
CA SER A 89 -13.93 2.45 -2.98
C SER A 89 -13.87 2.35 -4.50
N ARG A 90 -13.76 3.50 -5.17
CA ARG A 90 -13.69 3.60 -6.63
C ARG A 90 -12.51 4.47 -7.02
N PHE A 91 -11.66 3.94 -7.88
CA PHE A 91 -10.46 4.61 -8.37
C PHE A 91 -10.54 4.74 -9.89
N VAL A 92 -10.45 5.97 -10.38
CA VAL A 92 -10.44 6.27 -11.82
C VAL A 92 -9.00 6.37 -12.29
N PHE A 93 -8.67 5.58 -13.31
CA PHE A 93 -7.41 5.55 -14.03
C PHE A 93 -7.60 6.29 -15.35
N ARG A 94 -7.14 7.53 -15.44
CA ARG A 94 -7.25 8.37 -16.64
C ARG A 94 -5.92 8.36 -17.40
N TYR A 95 -6.00 8.09 -18.71
CA TYR A 95 -4.83 7.97 -19.57
C TYR A 95 -4.56 9.30 -20.28
N ASP A 96 -3.62 10.08 -19.76
CA ASP A 96 -3.29 11.43 -20.25
C ASP A 96 -2.16 11.42 -21.31
N GLN A 97 -1.66 10.23 -21.69
CA GLN A 97 -0.72 10.07 -22.78
C GLN A 97 -1.30 10.62 -24.09
N SER A 98 -0.52 11.40 -24.84
CA SER A 98 -1.00 12.20 -25.99
C SER A 98 -1.82 11.42 -27.03
N ALA A 99 -1.42 10.17 -27.32
CA ALA A 99 -2.15 9.30 -28.25
C ALA A 99 -3.53 8.83 -27.73
N LEU A 100 -3.72 8.73 -26.41
CA LEU A 100 -4.99 8.30 -25.80
C LEU A 100 -5.82 9.47 -25.23
N ALA A 101 -5.18 10.59 -24.89
CA ALA A 101 -5.83 11.75 -24.31
C ALA A 101 -6.98 12.30 -25.17
N ALA A 102 -6.82 12.22 -26.51
CA ALA A 102 -7.86 12.62 -27.46
C ALA A 102 -9.15 11.80 -27.32
N PHE A 103 -9.06 10.55 -26.88
CA PHE A 103 -10.20 9.66 -26.67
C PHE A 103 -10.81 9.79 -25.26
N ARG A 104 -10.15 10.53 -24.36
CA ARG A 104 -10.57 10.72 -22.95
C ARG A 104 -10.93 9.41 -22.26
N LEU A 105 -10.16 8.35 -22.56
CA LEU A 105 -10.39 7.04 -21.98
C LEU A 105 -9.99 7.03 -20.51
N SER A 106 -10.81 6.38 -19.72
CA SER A 106 -10.53 6.15 -18.31
C SER A 106 -11.15 4.84 -17.87
N ASP A 107 -10.40 4.06 -17.09
CA ASP A 107 -10.95 2.91 -16.40
C ASP A 107 -11.35 3.25 -14.98
N THR A 108 -12.36 2.58 -14.45
CA THR A 108 -12.68 2.64 -13.01
C THR A 108 -12.50 1.28 -12.40
N VAL A 109 -11.70 1.18 -11.33
CA VAL A 109 -11.60 0.00 -10.48
C VAL A 109 -12.48 0.22 -9.25
N THR A 110 -13.44 -0.68 -9.03
CA THR A 110 -14.34 -0.67 -7.88
C THR A 110 -13.97 -1.83 -6.96
N ILE A 111 -13.79 -1.56 -5.68
CA ILE A 111 -13.44 -2.56 -4.66
C ILE A 111 -14.48 -2.48 -3.54
N LYS A 112 -15.11 -3.61 -3.23
CA LYS A 112 -16.07 -3.76 -2.12
C LYS A 112 -15.43 -4.57 -1.00
N TYR A 113 -15.59 -4.13 0.23
CA TYR A 113 -14.89 -4.70 1.38
C TYR A 113 -15.66 -4.54 2.68
N LYS A 114 -15.27 -5.31 3.70
CA LYS A 114 -15.62 -5.04 5.09
C LYS A 114 -14.45 -4.35 5.78
N SER A 115 -14.75 -3.29 6.53
CA SER A 115 -13.79 -2.61 7.41
C SER A 115 -13.86 -3.21 8.81
N LEU A 116 -12.74 -3.68 9.34
CA LEU A 116 -12.66 -4.34 10.64
C LEU A 116 -11.64 -3.62 11.54
N PRO A 117 -12.01 -3.24 12.77
CA PRO A 117 -11.04 -2.76 13.73
C PRO A 117 -10.15 -3.92 14.21
N TYR A 118 -8.85 -3.71 14.19
CA TYR A 118 -7.83 -4.61 14.71
C TYR A 118 -7.01 -3.88 15.77
N PHE A 119 -6.95 -4.43 16.98
CA PHE A 119 -6.12 -3.90 18.05
C PHE A 119 -4.69 -4.45 17.91
N HIS A 120 -3.71 -3.58 17.69
CA HIS A 120 -2.32 -3.99 17.49
C HIS A 120 -1.59 -4.15 18.83
N SER A 121 -1.56 -3.10 19.65
CA SER A 121 -0.90 -3.07 20.96
C SER A 121 -1.40 -1.89 21.79
N GLU A 122 -1.05 -1.83 23.09
CA GLU A 122 -1.33 -0.66 23.93
C GLU A 122 -0.69 0.62 23.36
N ASP A 123 0.53 0.51 22.83
CA ASP A 123 1.29 1.65 22.29
C ASP A 123 0.75 2.12 20.94
N CYS A 124 0.27 1.21 20.09
CA CYS A 124 -0.15 1.55 18.71
C CYS A 124 -1.67 1.61 18.51
N GLY A 125 -2.44 1.18 19.50
CA GLY A 125 -3.89 1.25 19.49
C GLY A 125 -4.55 0.35 18.44
N ALA A 126 -5.71 0.81 17.96
CA ALA A 126 -6.50 0.10 16.97
C ALA A 126 -6.27 0.68 15.56
N MET A 127 -6.16 -0.21 14.58
CA MET A 127 -6.06 0.09 13.16
C MET A 127 -7.19 -0.57 12.38
N LEU A 128 -7.39 -0.19 11.12
CA LEU A 128 -8.35 -0.84 10.23
C LEU A 128 -7.65 -1.85 9.33
N VAL A 129 -8.22 -3.05 9.27
CA VAL A 129 -7.92 -4.08 8.27
C VAL A 129 -9.16 -4.27 7.39
N TYR A 130 -8.96 -4.74 6.15
CA TYR A 130 -10.04 -4.88 5.19
C TYR A 130 -10.15 -6.29 4.64
N ASP A 131 -11.37 -6.83 4.60
CA ASP A 131 -11.68 -8.07 3.90
C ASP A 131 -12.38 -7.75 2.58
N ILE A 132 -11.71 -7.98 1.46
CA ILE A 132 -12.22 -7.74 0.11
C ILE A 132 -13.30 -8.77 -0.25
N GLU A 133 -14.54 -8.29 -0.39
CA GLU A 133 -15.69 -9.11 -0.78
C GLU A 133 -15.75 -9.28 -2.29
N ASP A 134 -15.57 -8.20 -3.04
CA ASP A 134 -15.74 -8.18 -4.50
C ASP A 134 -14.93 -7.05 -5.15
N TYR A 135 -14.65 -7.19 -6.45
CA TYR A 135 -14.00 -6.15 -7.23
C TYR A 135 -14.38 -6.23 -8.72
N ALA A 136 -14.44 -5.07 -9.37
CA ALA A 136 -14.81 -4.95 -10.78
C ALA A 136 -14.04 -3.82 -11.46
N THR A 137 -13.94 -3.88 -12.79
CA THR A 137 -13.38 -2.80 -13.61
C THR A 137 -14.15 -2.61 -14.91
N THR A 138 -13.96 -1.47 -15.57
CA THR A 138 -14.63 -1.09 -16.84
C THR A 138 -13.98 -1.68 -18.09
N HIS A 139 -12.75 -2.17 -17.98
CA HIS A 139 -12.02 -2.92 -19.02
C HIS A 139 -11.71 -2.21 -20.35
N TYR A 140 -11.46 -0.90 -20.37
CA TYR A 140 -11.03 -0.15 -21.55
C TYR A 140 -9.56 -0.45 -21.89
N LEU A 141 -8.62 -0.02 -21.04
CA LEU A 141 -7.19 -0.34 -21.16
C LEU A 141 -6.74 -1.34 -20.08
N ILE A 142 -7.39 -1.34 -18.92
CA ILE A 142 -7.25 -2.43 -17.95
C ILE A 142 -7.86 -3.69 -18.57
N ASP A 143 -7.08 -4.76 -18.65
CA ASP A 143 -7.55 -6.07 -19.08
C ASP A 143 -8.23 -6.81 -17.92
N SER A 144 -7.57 -6.85 -16.76
CA SER A 144 -8.04 -7.57 -15.59
C SER A 144 -7.42 -7.00 -14.30
N VAL A 145 -8.12 -7.21 -13.19
CA VAL A 145 -7.64 -6.92 -11.83
C VAL A 145 -7.62 -8.24 -11.07
N VAL A 146 -6.55 -8.48 -10.32
CA VAL A 146 -6.41 -9.66 -9.44
C VAL A 146 -6.05 -9.18 -8.05
N ILE A 147 -6.74 -9.70 -7.04
CA ILE A 147 -6.44 -9.47 -5.63
C ILE A 147 -6.14 -10.84 -5.01
N PRO A 148 -4.86 -11.28 -4.99
CA PRO A 148 -4.49 -12.65 -4.59
C PRO A 148 -4.84 -12.96 -3.14
N VAL A 149 -4.60 -12.00 -2.24
CA VAL A 149 -4.92 -12.09 -0.82
C VAL A 149 -5.99 -11.05 -0.51
N ARG A 150 -7.20 -11.52 -0.18
CA ARG A 150 -8.36 -10.65 0.08
C ARG A 150 -8.37 -10.03 1.48
N HIS A 151 -7.47 -10.45 2.35
CA HIS A 151 -7.26 -9.82 3.65
C HIS A 151 -6.15 -8.78 3.53
N ILE A 152 -6.50 -7.51 3.68
CA ILE A 152 -5.59 -6.37 3.60
C ILE A 152 -5.29 -5.92 5.03
N ASP A 153 -4.07 -6.17 5.46
CA ASP A 153 -3.49 -5.74 6.73
C ASP A 153 -2.45 -4.64 6.49
N ASN A 154 -1.74 -4.25 7.54
CA ASN A 154 -0.72 -3.22 7.52
C ASN A 154 0.64 -3.71 6.99
N ALA A 155 0.72 -4.95 6.49
CA ALA A 155 1.95 -5.47 5.91
C ALA A 155 2.28 -4.74 4.60
N ASP A 156 3.52 -4.31 4.46
CA ASP A 156 4.02 -3.72 3.20
C ASP A 156 4.23 -4.82 2.15
N ARG A 157 3.17 -5.11 1.40
CA ARG A 157 3.16 -6.09 0.32
C ARG A 157 2.19 -5.67 -0.78
N GLU A 158 2.47 -6.12 -2.00
CA GLU A 158 1.51 -5.96 -3.09
C GLU A 158 0.22 -6.75 -2.78
N ASN A 159 -0.91 -6.07 -2.88
CA ASN A 159 -2.22 -6.67 -2.66
C ASN A 159 -3.05 -6.75 -3.94
N ILE A 160 -2.82 -5.83 -4.88
CA ILE A 160 -3.63 -5.69 -6.09
C ILE A 160 -2.70 -5.73 -7.31
N GLN A 161 -3.06 -6.55 -8.28
CA GLN A 161 -2.38 -6.64 -9.58
C GLN A 161 -3.34 -6.13 -10.65
N ILE A 162 -2.95 -5.07 -11.34
CA ILE A 162 -3.74 -4.47 -12.42
C ILE A 162 -3.01 -4.74 -13.74
N TYR A 163 -3.64 -5.53 -14.61
CA TYR A 163 -3.09 -5.89 -15.90
C TYR A 163 -3.60 -4.93 -16.97
N PHE A 164 -2.70 -4.28 -17.69
CA PHE A 164 -3.02 -3.38 -18.80
C PHE A 164 -2.81 -4.07 -20.15
N ARG A 165 -3.61 -3.69 -21.14
CA ARG A 165 -3.39 -4.08 -22.54
C ARG A 165 -2.23 -3.28 -23.11
N THR A 166 -1.14 -3.96 -23.44
CA THR A 166 0.05 -3.37 -24.05
C THR A 166 0.16 -3.83 -25.50
N SER A 167 0.52 -2.91 -26.41
CA SER A 167 0.98 -3.27 -27.75
C SER A 167 2.48 -3.53 -27.71
N THR A 168 2.93 -4.73 -28.05
CA THR A 168 4.35 -4.97 -28.36
C THR A 168 4.70 -4.24 -29.66
N THR A 169 5.40 -3.12 -29.55
CA THR A 169 6.12 -2.51 -30.68
C THR A 169 7.60 -2.69 -30.41
N GLY A 170 8.25 -3.59 -31.15
CA GLY A 170 9.70 -3.80 -31.09
C GLY A 170 10.10 -5.26 -30.96
N GLU A 171 9.73 -6.09 -31.92
CA GLU A 171 10.53 -7.26 -32.27
C GLU A 171 11.77 -6.67 -32.97
N GLU A 172 12.91 -6.67 -32.28
CA GLU A 172 14.20 -6.33 -32.88
C GLU A 172 14.50 -7.40 -33.95
N ASP A 173 14.17 -7.12 -35.21
CA ASP A 173 14.75 -7.82 -36.35
C ASP A 173 16.21 -7.36 -36.49
N GLY A 174 17.03 -7.84 -35.58
CA GLY A 174 18.48 -7.80 -35.66
C GLY A 174 18.97 -9.03 -36.42
N THR A 175 18.82 -9.02 -37.74
CA THR A 175 19.63 -9.88 -38.61
C THR A 175 20.63 -9.00 -39.35
N GLU A 176 21.81 -8.85 -38.75
CA GLU A 176 23.01 -8.27 -39.35
C GLU A 176 23.55 -9.18 -40.47
N GLU A 177 24.01 -8.52 -41.54
CA GLU A 177 24.90 -8.92 -42.66
C GLU A 177 24.84 -10.34 -43.28
#